data_AF-A0A382C2G1-F1
#
_entry.id   AF-A0A382C2G1-F1
#
_cell.length_a   1.000
_cell.length_b   1.000
_cell.length_c   1.000
_cell.angle_alpha   90.00
_cell.angle_beta   90.00
_cell.angle_gamma   90.00
#
_symmetry.space_group_name_H-M   'P 1'
#
loop_
_entity.id
_entity.type
_entity.pdbx_description
1 polymer ?
#
loop_
_entity_poly.entity_id
_entity_poly.type
_entity_poly.pdbx_seq_one_letter_code
_entity_poly.pdbx_strand_id
1 'polypeptide(L)'
;MDAVKELSQKAGVNINFQDNQSPSQHNNIDKILELSTKWFEDNLHNYSGNICQEYLQVRNLKLDTIKSFRLGYSYNPKTSLYKFLKSNSFQDEELLKSNIVKYDNNKKIRDFFYKRLIFPITNLQGRVVGFGGRVVDNSNPKYINSPESSFFQKRYLLYNLKSAKETARKKKNLLICEGYMDVITLYQYGIK
;
A
#
# COMPACT_ATOMS: atom_id res chain seq x y z
N MET A 1 1.17 -15.09 -26.41
CA MET A 1 0.75 -13.69 -26.10
C MET A 1 -0.68 -13.41 -26.54
N ASP A 2 -1.28 -14.25 -27.39
CA ASP A 2 -2.56 -13.95 -28.03
C ASP A 2 -3.79 -14.04 -27.12
N ALA A 3 -3.82 -15.00 -26.18
CA ALA A 3 -4.94 -15.16 -25.25
C ALA A 3 -5.13 -13.95 -24.30
N VAL A 4 -4.04 -13.28 -23.90
CA VAL A 4 -4.09 -12.11 -23.01
C VAL A 4 -4.57 -10.87 -23.75
N LYS A 5 -4.21 -10.74 -25.03
CA LYS A 5 -4.60 -9.65 -25.93
C LYS A 5 -6.06 -9.76 -26.36
N GLU A 6 -6.56 -10.99 -26.55
CA GLU A 6 -7.96 -11.24 -26.85
C GLU A 6 -8.86 -10.95 -25.63
N LEU A 7 -8.42 -11.34 -24.43
CA LEU A 7 -9.16 -11.08 -23.19
C LEU A 7 -9.19 -9.58 -22.84
N SER A 8 -8.12 -8.85 -23.11
CA SER A 8 -8.03 -7.41 -22.83
C SER A 8 -8.98 -6.59 -23.72
N GLN A 9 -9.13 -7.00 -24.99
CA GLN A 9 -10.13 -6.43 -25.91
C GLN A 9 -11.56 -6.72 -25.46
N LYS A 10 -11.86 -7.94 -25.01
CA LYS A 10 -13.20 -8.30 -24.48
C LYS A 10 -13.54 -7.57 -23.18
N ALA A 11 -12.55 -7.21 -22.37
CA ALA A 11 -12.73 -6.51 -21.10
C ALA A 11 -12.68 -4.97 -21.20
N GLY A 12 -12.43 -4.40 -22.38
CA GLY A 12 -12.28 -2.95 -22.57
C GLY A 12 -11.05 -2.36 -21.87
N VAL A 13 -10.02 -3.17 -21.61
CA VAL A 13 -8.79 -2.75 -20.91
C VAL A 13 -7.65 -2.65 -21.91
N ASN A 14 -7.15 -1.43 -22.15
CA ASN A 14 -5.90 -1.22 -22.88
C ASN A 14 -4.72 -1.66 -22.01
N ILE A 15 -4.18 -2.85 -22.27
CA ILE A 15 -2.95 -3.34 -21.65
C ILE A 15 -1.78 -2.81 -22.50
N ASN A 16 -0.99 -1.89 -21.93
CA ASN A 16 0.28 -1.50 -22.50
C ASN A 16 1.31 -2.59 -22.24
N PHE A 17 1.65 -3.37 -23.26
CA PHE A 17 2.71 -4.40 -23.21
C PHE A 17 4.14 -3.81 -23.25
N GLN A 18 4.32 -2.52 -22.92
CA GLN A 18 5.59 -1.81 -23.03
C GLN A 18 6.48 -1.85 -21.79
N ASP A 19 6.03 -2.47 -20.69
CA ASP A 19 6.88 -2.64 -19.51
C ASP A 19 7.89 -3.78 -19.72
N ASN A 20 8.93 -3.50 -20.52
CA ASN A 20 10.18 -4.26 -20.60
C ASN A 20 11.00 -4.12 -19.30
N GLN A 21 10.41 -4.36 -18.13
CA GLN A 21 11.20 -4.57 -16.93
C GLN A 21 11.65 -6.02 -16.89
N SER A 22 12.94 -6.26 -16.64
CA SER A 22 13.45 -7.62 -16.49
C SER A 22 12.72 -8.31 -15.31
N PRO A 23 12.47 -9.62 -15.38
CA PRO A 23 11.85 -10.37 -14.28
C PRO A 23 12.55 -10.18 -12.92
N SER A 24 13.87 -9.90 -12.93
CA SER A 24 14.66 -9.60 -11.75
C SER A 24 14.33 -8.25 -11.10
N GLN A 25 14.10 -7.19 -11.89
CA GLN A 25 13.74 -5.87 -11.37
C GLN A 25 12.33 -5.88 -10.74
N HIS A 26 11.38 -6.55 -11.39
CA HIS A 26 10.03 -6.69 -10.86
C HIS A 26 10.01 -7.43 -9.51
N ASN A 27 10.87 -8.45 -9.37
CA ASN A 27 11.04 -9.19 -8.13
C ASN A 27 11.59 -8.31 -6.99
N ASN A 28 12.52 -7.39 -7.28
CA ASN A 28 13.05 -6.49 -6.25
C ASN A 28 12.04 -5.45 -5.79
N ILE A 29 11.20 -4.90 -6.68
CA ILE A 29 10.14 -3.98 -6.28
C ILE A 29 9.12 -4.67 -5.37
N ASP A 30 8.65 -5.85 -5.75
CA ASP A 30 7.73 -6.65 -4.92
C ASP A 30 8.31 -6.90 -3.52
N LYS A 31 9.62 -7.25 -3.45
CA LYS A 31 10.33 -7.43 -2.17
C LYS A 31 10.43 -6.14 -1.35
N ILE A 32 10.76 -5.01 -1.98
CA ILE A 32 10.86 -3.71 -1.30
C ILE A 32 9.52 -3.33 -0.69
N LEU A 33 8.43 -3.45 -1.46
CA LEU A 33 7.09 -3.10 -0.99
C LEU A 33 6.63 -4.04 0.14
N GLU A 34 6.87 -5.34 0.01
CA GLU A 34 6.52 -6.31 1.06
C GLU A 34 7.33 -6.06 2.34
N LEU A 35 8.65 -5.83 2.22
CA LEU A 35 9.51 -5.56 3.38
C LEU A 35 9.17 -4.22 4.05
N SER A 36 8.81 -3.20 3.25
CA SER A 36 8.30 -1.94 3.77
C SER A 36 6.98 -2.11 4.51
N THR A 37 6.10 -2.97 4.01
CA THR A 37 4.83 -3.29 4.68
C THR A 37 5.09 -3.86 6.07
N LYS A 38 5.96 -4.87 6.18
CA LYS A 38 6.35 -5.46 7.47
C LYS A 38 6.96 -4.42 8.41
N TRP A 39 7.84 -3.56 7.90
CA TRP A 39 8.43 -2.49 8.70
C TRP A 39 7.37 -1.51 9.23
N PHE A 40 6.34 -1.18 8.44
CA PHE A 40 5.24 -0.36 8.89
C PHE A 40 4.37 -1.08 9.94
N GLU A 41 4.05 -2.36 9.73
CA GLU A 41 3.30 -3.19 10.69
C GLU A 41 4.05 -3.23 12.04
N ASP A 42 5.35 -3.53 12.01
CA ASP A 42 6.21 -3.55 13.19
C ASP A 42 6.25 -2.21 13.91
N ASN A 43 6.34 -1.11 13.16
CA ASN A 43 6.34 0.21 13.77
C ASN A 43 5.00 0.55 14.43
N LEU A 44 3.89 0.10 13.86
CA LEU A 44 2.57 0.33 14.45
C LEU A 44 2.41 -0.48 15.73
N HIS A 45 2.92 -1.71 15.78
CA HIS A 45 2.72 -2.63 16.91
C HIS A 45 3.73 -2.48 18.04
N ASN A 46 5.01 -2.26 17.71
CA ASN A 46 6.11 -2.43 18.66
C ASN A 46 6.56 -1.13 19.34
N TYR A 47 6.09 0.04 18.89
CA TYR A 47 6.38 1.32 19.57
C TYR A 47 5.20 1.74 20.42
N SER A 48 5.34 1.60 21.74
CA SER A 48 4.39 2.12 22.72
C SER A 48 4.30 3.64 22.65
N GLY A 49 3.09 4.18 22.85
CA GLY A 49 2.85 5.62 22.84
C GLY A 49 2.98 6.27 21.46
N ASN A 50 2.92 5.49 20.37
CA ASN A 50 2.83 6.09 19.05
C ASN A 50 1.41 6.64 18.83
N ILE A 51 1.33 7.90 18.40
CA ILE A 51 0.07 8.63 18.14
C ILE A 51 -0.86 7.91 17.15
N CYS A 52 -0.32 7.02 16.31
CA CYS A 52 -1.12 6.26 15.36
C CYS A 52 -1.97 5.20 16.06
N GLN A 53 -1.48 4.57 17.13
CA GLN A 53 -2.26 3.64 17.95
C GLN A 53 -3.45 4.33 18.61
N GLU A 54 -3.23 5.50 19.22
CA GLU A 54 -4.29 6.32 19.81
C GLU A 54 -5.35 6.71 18.78
N TYR A 55 -4.91 7.14 17.59
CA TYR A 55 -5.81 7.43 16.48
C TYR A 55 -6.67 6.20 16.10
N LEU A 56 -6.08 5.01 15.99
CA LEU A 56 -6.83 3.78 15.66
C LEU A 56 -7.80 3.37 16.77
N GLN A 57 -7.43 3.58 18.04
CA GLN A 57 -8.29 3.35 19.20
C GLN A 57 -9.52 4.27 19.18
N VAL A 58 -9.33 5.57 18.95
CA VAL A 58 -10.43 6.54 18.80
C VAL A 58 -11.36 6.17 17.64
N ARG A 59 -10.81 5.55 16.59
CA ARG A 59 -11.58 5.05 15.44
C ARG A 59 -12.20 3.67 15.68
N ASN A 60 -12.07 3.11 16.88
CA ASN A 60 -12.60 1.82 17.30
C ASN A 60 -12.19 0.65 16.37
N LEU A 61 -10.96 0.67 15.85
CA LEU A 61 -10.46 -0.44 15.03
C LEU A 61 -9.91 -1.56 15.91
N LYS A 62 -10.44 -2.77 15.71
CA LYS A 62 -10.03 -4.00 16.40
C LYS A 62 -8.66 -4.45 15.89
N LEU A 63 -7.87 -5.06 16.77
CA LEU A 63 -6.55 -5.59 16.43
C LEU A 63 -6.58 -6.58 15.25
N ASP A 64 -7.59 -7.45 15.19
CA ASP A 64 -7.73 -8.42 14.09
C ASP A 64 -8.04 -7.73 12.75
N THR A 65 -8.79 -6.64 12.77
CA THR A 65 -9.02 -5.81 11.59
C THR A 65 -7.73 -5.11 11.17
N ILE A 66 -7.00 -4.51 12.11
CA ILE A 66 -5.70 -3.88 11.86
C ILE A 66 -4.74 -4.88 11.19
N LYS A 67 -4.65 -6.10 11.72
CA LYS A 67 -3.83 -7.18 11.17
C LYS A 67 -4.31 -7.67 9.80
N SER A 68 -5.62 -7.85 9.62
CA SER A 68 -6.20 -8.34 8.35
C SER A 68 -5.94 -7.39 7.19
N PHE A 69 -5.94 -6.09 7.46
CA PHE A 69 -5.61 -5.05 6.47
C PHE A 69 -4.12 -4.67 6.45
N ARG A 70 -3.30 -5.30 7.28
CA ARG A 70 -1.86 -5.04 7.41
C ARG A 70 -1.54 -3.56 7.62
N LEU A 71 -2.37 -2.88 8.41
CA LEU A 71 -2.17 -1.46 8.67
C LEU A 71 -0.83 -1.25 9.39
N GLY A 72 -0.16 -0.16 9.07
CA GLY A 72 1.16 0.12 9.62
C GLY A 72 1.41 1.61 9.88
N TYR A 73 2.58 1.96 10.42
CA TYR A 73 2.96 3.33 10.69
C TYR A 73 4.36 3.64 10.14
N SER A 74 4.46 4.71 9.36
CA SER A 74 5.69 5.09 8.64
C SER A 74 6.66 5.96 9.44
N TYR A 75 6.64 5.84 10.76
CA TYR A 75 7.57 6.58 11.60
C TYR A 75 8.14 5.69 12.69
N ASN A 76 9.46 5.82 12.84
CA ASN A 76 10.24 5.17 13.86
C ASN A 76 11.29 6.17 14.34
N PRO A 77 11.38 6.44 15.65
CA PRO A 77 12.31 7.44 16.17
C PRO A 77 13.78 7.01 16.06
N LYS A 78 14.07 5.71 15.93
CA LYS A 78 15.42 5.14 15.89
C LYS A 78 16.00 5.05 14.48
N THR A 79 15.16 4.84 13.47
CA THR A 79 15.62 4.70 12.08
C THR A 79 14.53 5.11 11.08
N SER A 80 14.95 5.54 9.89
CA SER A 80 14.04 5.78 8.75
C SER A 80 13.86 4.50 7.94
N LEU A 81 12.77 4.40 7.17
CA LEU A 81 12.56 3.30 6.24
C LEU A 81 13.70 3.22 5.21
N TYR A 82 14.14 4.36 4.66
CA TYR A 82 15.26 4.41 3.73
C TYR A 82 16.49 3.67 4.29
N LYS A 83 16.97 4.06 5.47
CA LYS A 83 18.10 3.41 6.15
C LYS A 83 17.87 1.91 6.39
N PHE A 84 16.67 1.53 6.81
CA PHE A 84 16.33 0.12 7.00
C PHE A 84 16.39 -0.69 5.69
N LEU A 85 15.89 -0.14 4.58
CA LEU A 85 15.97 -0.81 3.29
C LEU A 85 17.41 -0.85 2.75
N LYS A 86 18.22 0.20 3.01
CA LYS A 86 19.66 0.19 2.72
C LYS A 86 20.41 -0.91 3.47
N SER A 87 20.09 -1.16 4.74
CA SER A 87 20.69 -2.28 5.49
C SER A 87 20.23 -3.66 4.99
N ASN A 88 19.20 -3.72 4.14
CA ASN A 88 18.76 -4.92 3.43
C ASN A 88 19.32 -4.99 2.00
N SER A 89 20.42 -4.28 1.72
CA SER A 89 21.19 -4.35 0.47
C SER A 89 20.51 -3.79 -0.79
N PHE A 90 19.41 -3.04 -0.64
CA PHE A 90 18.77 -2.38 -1.77
C PHE A 90 19.54 -1.12 -2.22
N GLN A 91 19.62 -0.92 -3.54
CA GLN A 91 20.27 0.23 -4.14
C GLN A 91 19.34 1.44 -4.21
N ASP A 92 19.91 2.65 -4.18
CA ASP A 92 19.14 3.90 -4.15
C ASP A 92 18.18 4.01 -5.35
N GLU A 93 18.63 3.56 -6.52
CA GLU A 93 17.81 3.52 -7.74
C GLU A 93 16.57 2.63 -7.59
N GLU A 94 16.72 1.45 -6.97
CA GLU A 94 15.60 0.53 -6.75
C GLU A 94 14.60 1.12 -5.76
N LEU A 95 15.09 1.76 -4.70
CA LEU A 95 14.27 2.42 -3.69
C LEU A 95 13.47 3.58 -4.30
N LEU A 96 14.12 4.42 -5.11
CA LEU A 96 13.44 5.51 -5.81
C LEU A 96 12.41 4.98 -6.81
N LYS A 97 12.73 3.94 -7.58
CA LYS A 97 11.80 3.29 -8.53
C LYS A 97 10.59 2.66 -7.83
N SER A 98 10.73 2.19 -6.60
CA SER A 98 9.63 1.64 -5.80
C SER A 98 8.64 2.71 -5.29
N ASN A 99 8.97 3.99 -5.45
CA ASN A 99 8.21 5.13 -4.92
C ASN A 99 8.00 5.14 -3.40
N ILE A 100 8.77 4.34 -2.64
CA ILE A 100 8.70 4.32 -1.18
C ILE A 100 9.54 5.44 -0.53
N VAL A 101 10.48 5.98 -1.31
CA VAL A 101 11.31 7.15 -0.99
C VAL A 101 11.26 8.16 -2.13
N LYS A 102 11.67 9.40 -1.84
CA LYS A 102 11.81 10.48 -2.82
C LYS A 102 13.02 11.35 -2.50
N TYR A 103 13.43 12.17 -3.45
CA TYR A 103 14.32 13.28 -3.17
C TYR A 103 13.59 14.40 -2.40
N ASP A 104 14.26 14.99 -1.43
CA ASP A 104 13.90 16.28 -0.84
C ASP A 104 14.48 17.45 -1.65
N ASN A 105 14.19 18.67 -1.21
CA ASN A 105 14.65 19.90 -1.89
C ASN A 105 16.18 20.02 -1.96
N ASN A 106 16.91 19.32 -1.09
CA ASN A 106 18.37 19.29 -1.03
C ASN A 106 18.96 18.06 -1.72
N LYS A 107 18.18 17.38 -2.58
CA LYS A 107 18.55 16.14 -3.28
C LYS A 107 18.95 14.98 -2.35
N LYS A 108 18.47 14.97 -1.11
CA LYS A 108 18.65 13.82 -0.21
C LYS A 108 17.45 12.88 -0.31
N ILE A 109 17.70 11.58 -0.26
CA ILE A 109 16.63 10.56 -0.28
C ILE A 109 15.96 10.50 1.10
N ARG A 110 14.63 10.55 1.11
CA ARG A 110 13.78 10.55 2.30
C ARG A 110 12.55 9.67 2.11
N ASP A 111 12.01 9.17 3.22
CA ASP A 111 10.78 8.38 3.25
C ASP A 111 9.61 9.18 2.65
N PHE A 112 8.88 8.59 1.71
CA PHE A 112 7.77 9.28 1.02
C PHE A 112 6.56 9.46 1.95
N PHE A 113 6.23 8.43 2.73
CA PHE A 113 5.04 8.40 3.57
C PHE A 113 5.24 8.93 4.98
N TYR A 114 6.25 9.75 5.26
CA TYR A 114 6.67 10.17 6.61
C TYR A 114 5.51 10.53 7.58
N LYS A 115 5.51 9.92 8.78
CA LYS A 115 4.52 10.14 9.87
C LYS A 115 3.06 9.93 9.47
N ARG A 116 2.76 8.82 8.82
CA ARG A 116 1.42 8.47 8.36
C ARG A 116 1.02 7.06 8.77
N LEU A 117 -0.26 6.91 9.11
CA LEU A 117 -0.94 5.61 9.08
C LEU A 117 -0.92 5.11 7.64
N ILE A 118 -0.46 3.87 7.46
CA ILE A 118 -0.26 3.23 6.17
C ILE A 118 -1.36 2.21 5.91
N PHE A 119 -1.87 2.25 4.68
CA PHE A 119 -2.84 1.33 4.11
C PHE A 119 -2.18 0.62 2.93
N PRO A 120 -1.67 -0.61 3.08
CA PRO A 120 -1.12 -1.36 1.95
C PRO A 120 -2.20 -1.64 0.91
N ILE A 121 -1.88 -1.37 -0.36
CA ILE A 121 -2.78 -1.59 -1.49
C ILE A 121 -2.27 -2.80 -2.26
N THR A 122 -3.13 -3.80 -2.46
CA THR A 122 -2.76 -5.04 -3.15
C THR A 122 -3.42 -5.18 -4.51
N ASN A 123 -2.76 -5.87 -5.43
CA ASN A 123 -3.38 -6.35 -6.67
C ASN A 123 -4.31 -7.56 -6.42
N LEU A 124 -4.91 -8.10 -7.50
CA LEU A 124 -5.82 -9.25 -7.43
C LEU A 124 -5.16 -10.58 -7.02
N GLN A 125 -3.83 -10.64 -7.04
CA GLN A 125 -3.03 -11.75 -6.53
C GLN A 125 -2.75 -11.60 -5.03
N GLY A 126 -2.97 -10.42 -4.46
CA GLY A 126 -2.69 -10.11 -3.05
C GLY A 126 -1.27 -9.58 -2.80
N ARG A 127 -0.49 -9.29 -3.85
CA ARG A 127 0.81 -8.66 -3.71
C ARG A 127 0.63 -7.17 -3.47
N VAL A 128 1.41 -6.61 -2.53
CA VAL A 128 1.42 -5.16 -2.28
C VAL A 128 2.03 -4.46 -3.48
N VAL A 129 1.29 -3.51 -4.04
CA VAL A 129 1.69 -2.72 -5.21
C VAL A 129 1.86 -1.23 -4.89
N GLY A 130 1.50 -0.80 -3.69
CA GLY A 130 1.63 0.57 -3.26
C GLY A 130 0.94 0.80 -1.93
N PHE A 131 0.84 2.06 -1.53
CA PHE A 131 0.32 2.44 -0.23
C PHE A 131 -0.56 3.67 -0.32
N GLY A 132 -1.61 3.68 0.50
CA GLY A 132 -2.23 4.91 0.98
C GLY A 132 -1.58 5.33 2.29
N GLY A 133 -1.49 6.63 2.54
CA GLY A 133 -0.90 7.20 3.74
C GLY A 133 -1.73 8.35 4.29
N ARG A 134 -2.20 8.23 5.52
CA ARG A 134 -2.96 9.29 6.22
C ARG A 134 -2.14 9.90 7.34
N VAL A 135 -2.05 11.22 7.40
CA VAL A 135 -1.53 11.89 8.60
C VAL A 135 -2.38 11.51 9.81
N VAL A 136 -1.78 11.45 10.99
CA VAL A 136 -2.51 11.23 12.25
C VAL A 136 -2.48 12.47 13.16
N ASP A 137 -1.85 13.54 12.67
CA ASP A 137 -1.82 14.88 13.23
C ASP A 137 -2.56 15.87 12.30
N ASN A 138 -2.37 17.17 12.52
CA ASN A 138 -2.97 18.25 11.74
C ASN A 138 -2.19 18.61 10.46
N SER A 139 -1.23 17.77 10.04
CA SER A 139 -0.42 18.02 8.85
C SER A 139 -1.24 17.88 7.56
N ASN A 140 -0.78 18.50 6.47
CA ASN A 140 -1.41 18.38 5.15
C ASN A 140 -0.46 17.78 4.11
N PRO A 141 -0.99 17.15 3.04
CA PRO A 141 -2.39 16.79 2.83
C PRO A 141 -2.82 15.61 3.72
N LYS A 142 -4.13 15.51 4.00
CA LYS A 142 -4.68 14.48 4.90
C LYS A 142 -4.37 13.06 4.43
N TYR A 143 -4.52 12.80 3.14
CA TYR A 143 -4.20 11.53 2.48
C TYR A 143 -3.24 11.75 1.32
N ILE A 144 -2.32 10.79 1.14
CA ILE A 144 -1.50 10.64 -0.07
C ILE A 144 -1.54 9.18 -0.49
N ASN A 145 -1.31 8.93 -1.77
CA ASN A 145 -1.14 7.59 -2.31
C ASN A 145 0.25 7.49 -2.95
N SER A 146 0.72 6.27 -3.16
CA SER A 146 1.83 6.00 -4.07
C SER A 146 1.62 6.77 -5.40
N PRO A 147 2.68 7.37 -5.96
CA PRO A 147 2.71 7.87 -7.33
C PRO A 147 2.31 6.77 -8.34
N GLU A 148 1.75 7.16 -9.48
CA GLU A 148 1.48 6.24 -10.60
C GLU A 148 2.79 5.58 -11.06
N SER A 149 2.73 4.29 -11.37
CA SER A 149 3.86 3.51 -11.90
C SER A 149 3.37 2.31 -12.72
N SER A 150 4.29 1.53 -13.27
CA SER A 150 3.97 0.26 -13.96
C SER A 150 3.26 -0.75 -13.05
N PHE A 151 3.60 -0.75 -11.76
CA PHE A 151 3.03 -1.66 -10.77
C PHE A 151 1.87 -1.04 -9.97
N PHE A 152 1.74 0.30 -9.93
CA PHE A 152 0.66 1.01 -9.23
C PHE A 152 -0.14 1.91 -10.17
N GLN A 153 -1.30 1.44 -10.61
CA GLN A 153 -2.18 2.19 -11.52
C GLN A 153 -3.54 2.41 -10.86
N LYS A 154 -3.78 3.61 -10.30
CA LYS A 154 -4.98 3.85 -9.46
C LYS A 154 -6.29 3.52 -10.16
N ARG A 155 -6.37 3.82 -11.47
CA ARG A 155 -7.58 3.58 -12.29
C ARG A 155 -7.97 2.09 -12.42
N TYR A 156 -7.05 1.17 -12.13
CA TYR A 156 -7.30 -0.28 -12.19
C TYR A 156 -7.28 -0.96 -10.83
N LEU A 157 -7.13 -0.20 -9.75
CA LEU A 157 -7.04 -0.73 -8.40
C LEU A 157 -8.30 -0.39 -7.61
N LEU A 158 -8.87 -1.41 -6.98
CA LEU A 158 -9.90 -1.27 -5.96
C LEU A 158 -9.34 -1.79 -4.64
N TYR A 159 -9.28 -0.91 -3.64
CA TYR A 159 -8.78 -1.28 -2.32
C TYR A 159 -9.61 -2.44 -1.73
N ASN A 160 -8.93 -3.41 -1.12
CA ASN A 160 -9.53 -4.63 -0.55
C ASN A 160 -10.25 -5.58 -1.52
N LEU A 161 -10.17 -5.36 -2.84
CA LEU A 161 -10.87 -6.22 -3.81
C LEU A 161 -10.41 -7.69 -3.74
N LYS A 162 -9.11 -7.93 -3.48
CA LYS A 162 -8.58 -9.29 -3.30
C LYS A 162 -9.36 -10.07 -2.24
N SER A 163 -9.69 -9.44 -1.12
CA SER A 163 -10.42 -10.06 0.00
C SER A 163 -11.92 -10.11 -0.27
N ALA A 164 -12.48 -9.07 -0.88
CA ALA A 164 -13.92 -8.95 -1.12
C ALA A 164 -14.42 -9.81 -2.29
N LYS A 165 -13.58 -10.11 -3.29
CA LYS A 165 -14.02 -10.71 -4.57
C LYS A 165 -14.80 -12.01 -4.43
N GLU A 166 -14.45 -12.86 -3.47
CA GLU A 166 -15.12 -14.14 -3.28
C GLU A 166 -16.52 -13.94 -2.68
N THR A 167 -16.64 -13.07 -1.69
CA THR A 167 -17.92 -12.71 -1.07
C THR A 167 -18.81 -12.00 -2.08
N ALA A 168 -18.26 -11.04 -2.83
CA ALA A 168 -18.96 -10.28 -3.86
C ALA A 168 -19.52 -11.20 -4.95
N ARG A 169 -18.73 -12.19 -5.40
CA ARG A 169 -19.20 -13.21 -6.36
C ARG A 169 -20.33 -14.06 -5.81
N LYS A 170 -20.23 -14.52 -4.55
CA LYS A 170 -21.28 -15.33 -3.90
C LYS A 170 -22.57 -14.55 -3.72
N LYS A 171 -22.49 -13.29 -3.30
CA LYS A 171 -23.64 -12.41 -3.05
C LYS A 171 -24.17 -11.69 -4.30
N LYS A 172 -23.44 -11.76 -5.42
CA LYS A 172 -23.74 -11.05 -6.67
C LYS A 172 -23.90 -9.54 -6.50
N ASN A 173 -23.16 -8.95 -5.55
CA ASN A 173 -23.15 -7.51 -5.32
C ASN A 173 -21.77 -7.05 -4.86
N LEU A 174 -21.50 -5.76 -4.99
CA LEU A 174 -20.28 -5.11 -4.49
C LEU A 174 -20.66 -3.74 -3.94
N LEU A 175 -20.18 -3.42 -2.74
CA LEU A 175 -20.35 -2.10 -2.14
C LEU A 175 -19.09 -1.28 -2.39
N ILE A 176 -19.25 -0.14 -3.08
CA ILE A 176 -18.16 0.80 -3.34
C ILE A 176 -18.21 1.92 -2.31
N CYS A 177 -17.06 2.23 -1.71
CA CYS A 177 -16.92 3.27 -0.70
C CYS A 177 -15.88 4.30 -1.16
N GLU A 178 -15.96 5.51 -0.62
CA GLU A 178 -15.07 6.61 -1.01
C GLU A 178 -13.65 6.46 -0.42
N GLY A 179 -13.52 5.94 0.80
CA GLY A 179 -12.24 5.91 1.51
C GLY A 179 -11.83 4.56 2.09
N TYR A 180 -10.53 4.44 2.40
CA TYR A 180 -9.95 3.26 3.05
C TYR A 180 -10.65 2.93 4.37
N MET A 181 -10.92 3.95 5.18
CA MET A 181 -11.53 3.77 6.49
C MET A 181 -12.95 3.23 6.40
N ASP A 182 -13.73 3.65 5.39
CA ASP A 182 -15.10 3.17 5.20
C ASP A 182 -15.09 1.67 4.90
N VAL A 183 -14.21 1.24 3.97
CA VAL A 183 -14.01 -0.17 3.63
C VAL A 183 -13.59 -1.00 4.85
N ILE A 184 -12.63 -0.49 5.63
CA ILE A 184 -12.11 -1.18 6.82
C ILE A 184 -13.18 -1.30 7.90
N THR A 185 -13.93 -0.22 8.16
CA THR A 185 -15.00 -0.21 9.15
C THR A 185 -16.13 -1.16 8.76
N LEU A 186 -16.57 -1.15 7.50
CA LEU A 186 -17.59 -2.08 7.00
C LEU A 186 -17.14 -3.54 7.14
N TYR A 187 -15.90 -3.85 6.75
CA TYR A 187 -15.32 -5.18 6.94
C TYR A 187 -15.34 -5.62 8.41
N GLN A 188 -14.97 -4.72 9.33
CA GLN A 188 -14.97 -4.99 10.77
C GLN A 188 -16.35 -5.37 11.30
N TYR A 189 -17.41 -4.78 10.74
CA TYR A 189 -18.80 -5.09 11.10
C TYR A 189 -19.40 -6.24 10.27
N GLY A 190 -18.56 -7.01 9.56
CA GLY A 190 -18.98 -8.22 8.84
C GLY A 190 -19.50 -7.98 7.43
N ILE A 191 -19.46 -6.74 6.94
CA ILE A 191 -19.76 -6.40 5.55
C ILE A 191 -18.47 -6.61 4.74
N LYS A 192 -18.24 -7.87 4.37
CA LYS A 192 -17.07 -8.36 3.62
C LYS A 192 -17.28 -8.35 2.11
#